data_AF-A0AAC9KY86-F1
#
_entry.id   AF-A0AAC9KY86-F1
#
_cell.length_a   1.000
_cell.length_b   1.000
_cell.length_c   1.000
_cell.angle_alpha   90.00
_cell.angle_beta   90.00
_cell.angle_gamma   90.00
#
_symmetry.space_group_name_H-M   'P 1'
#
loop_
_entity.id
_entity.type
_entity.pdbx_description
1 polymer ?
#
loop_
_entity_poly.entity_id
_entity_poly.type
_entity_poly.pdbx_seq_one_letter_code
_entity_poly.pdbx_strand_id
1 'polypeptide(L)'
;MKAIADAAAGAAAGAADASSVQGIAKGMKAIVDAAEATAGKAAGSKEKKELLKAASDGNATGTGNEDAGHLFSRAADQGANNAQAQKAAGAINAVSGEQILKEIVDAAEKSGAAGGQQADQANNPISAAIGAAQAGAAFTAAGGGGMNQNSKVAAAIVLRGMAKDGKFAVANAAHANHKDGVKSAVETIADAANKAAKAASGGDTSIGNVVSDAAGAGAGAADASSVQGIAKGMKAIVDAAEATAGKAAGSKEKKELLKAASDGNATGTGNEDAGHLFSGAANQGASDAQAQKAAGAINAVSGEQILKEIVDAAEKSGAGAAGAGAAAATNPISAAIGAAQGGAAFAAGNGGMNQNSKVAAAIVLRGMAKDGKFAVTNAAHDNQKDGVKSAVEGDC
;
A
#
# COMPACT_ATOMS: atom_id res chain seq x y z
N MET A 1 21.85 0.88 -3.44
CA MET A 1 20.52 1.24 -2.93
C MET A 1 20.69 2.43 -2.00
N LYS A 2 20.18 3.61 -2.36
CA LYS A 2 20.23 4.83 -1.53
C LYS A 2 19.01 4.78 -0.59
N ALA A 3 19.22 4.91 0.72
CA ALA A 3 18.15 4.84 1.73
C ALA A 3 17.05 5.86 1.44
N ILE A 4 15.79 5.44 1.57
CA ILE A 4 14.58 6.18 1.16
C ILE A 4 14.23 7.32 2.13
N ALA A 5 14.81 7.34 3.33
CA ALA A 5 14.82 8.51 4.19
C ALA A 5 16.23 8.73 4.75
N ASP A 6 17.18 8.99 3.86
CA ASP A 6 18.55 9.32 4.26
C ASP A 6 18.55 10.66 5.02
N ALA A 7 18.66 10.58 6.35
CA ALA A 7 18.74 11.73 7.22
C ALA A 7 20.10 12.42 7.06
N ALA A 8 20.12 13.63 6.49
CA ALA A 8 21.36 14.38 6.34
C ALA A 8 21.77 14.96 7.70
N ALA A 9 22.90 14.50 8.25
CA ALA A 9 23.51 15.06 9.45
C ALA A 9 24.41 16.24 9.08
N GLY A 10 24.11 17.44 9.58
CA GLY A 10 24.94 18.64 9.39
C GLY A 10 25.00 19.19 7.95
N ALA A 11 24.71 18.39 6.92
CA ALA A 11 24.60 18.83 5.54
C ALA A 11 23.16 19.27 5.20
N ALA A 12 23.04 20.27 4.32
CA ALA A 12 21.76 20.65 3.71
C ALA A 12 21.07 19.41 3.11
N ALA A 13 19.87 19.06 3.58
CA ALA A 13 19.02 18.13 2.85
C ALA A 13 18.70 18.79 1.50
N GLY A 14 19.14 18.21 0.38
CA GLY A 14 18.86 18.75 -0.96
C GLY A 14 17.35 18.93 -1.19
N ALA A 15 16.95 19.71 -2.21
CA ALA A 15 15.53 19.73 -2.61
C ALA A 15 15.10 18.32 -3.03
N ALA A 16 13.87 17.92 -2.70
CA ALA A 16 13.27 16.78 -3.39
C ALA A 16 13.01 17.22 -4.83
N ASP A 17 13.18 16.29 -5.75
CA ASP A 17 12.93 16.53 -7.16
C ASP A 17 11.44 16.84 -7.37
N ALA A 18 11.15 18.06 -7.84
CA ALA A 18 9.79 18.56 -7.98
C ALA A 18 8.96 17.70 -8.94
N SER A 19 9.57 17.24 -10.04
CA SER A 19 8.93 16.36 -11.02
C SER A 19 8.55 15.03 -10.41
N SER A 20 9.41 14.45 -9.58
CA SER A 20 9.15 13.21 -8.85
C SER A 20 8.03 13.38 -7.82
N VAL A 21 8.05 14.43 -7.00
CA VAL A 21 6.99 14.68 -6.00
C VAL A 21 5.63 14.85 -6.68
N GLN A 22 5.56 15.72 -7.70
CA GLN A 22 4.33 15.99 -8.44
C GLN A 22 3.86 14.76 -9.23
N GLY A 23 4.78 14.01 -9.82
CA GLY A 23 4.48 12.78 -10.56
C GLY A 23 3.88 11.70 -9.68
N ILE A 24 4.42 11.49 -8.47
CA ILE A 24 3.87 10.55 -7.49
C ILE A 24 2.46 10.97 -7.08
N ALA A 25 2.26 12.24 -6.70
CA ALA A 25 0.95 12.74 -6.29
C ALA A 25 -0.10 12.62 -7.40
N LYS A 26 0.24 13.00 -8.64
CA LYS A 26 -0.64 12.87 -9.81
C LYS A 26 -0.93 11.41 -10.16
N GLY A 27 0.05 10.52 -10.02
CA GLY A 27 -0.12 9.08 -10.21
C GLY A 27 -1.10 8.49 -9.20
N MET A 28 -0.95 8.81 -7.92
CA MET A 28 -1.86 8.37 -6.86
C MET A 28 -3.28 8.91 -7.08
N LYS A 29 -3.42 10.16 -7.50
CA LYS A 29 -4.70 10.72 -7.94
C LYS A 29 -5.32 9.92 -9.09
N ALA A 30 -4.55 9.65 -10.15
CA ALA A 30 -5.09 8.94 -11.31
C ALA A 30 -5.62 7.54 -10.94
N ILE A 31 -4.94 6.86 -10.01
CA ILE A 31 -5.40 5.58 -9.46
C ILE A 31 -6.72 5.75 -8.69
N VAL A 32 -6.82 6.77 -7.84
CA VAL A 32 -8.05 7.05 -7.08
C VAL A 32 -9.20 7.47 -7.99
N ASP A 33 -8.97 8.36 -8.95
CA ASP A 33 -9.98 8.76 -9.94
C ASP A 33 -10.48 7.57 -10.75
N ALA A 34 -9.59 6.67 -11.15
CA ALA A 34 -9.96 5.44 -11.85
C ALA A 34 -10.85 4.56 -10.96
N ALA A 35 -10.48 4.38 -9.68
CA ALA A 35 -11.28 3.61 -8.73
C ALA A 35 -12.65 4.26 -8.46
N GLU A 36 -12.72 5.58 -8.30
CA GLU A 36 -13.97 6.32 -8.09
C GLU A 36 -14.91 6.25 -9.30
N ALA A 37 -14.33 6.31 -10.51
CA ALA A 37 -15.07 6.15 -11.76
C ALA A 37 -15.68 4.75 -11.88
N THR A 38 -14.99 3.71 -11.41
CA THR A 38 -15.53 2.35 -11.40
C THR A 38 -16.59 2.16 -10.31
N ALA A 39 -16.36 2.70 -9.11
CA ALA A 39 -17.29 2.64 -8.00
C ALA A 39 -18.61 3.42 -8.23
N GLY A 40 -18.57 4.53 -8.99
CA GLY A 40 -19.76 5.29 -9.40
C GLY A 40 -20.64 4.53 -10.40
N LYS A 41 -20.03 3.78 -11.32
CA LYS A 41 -20.74 2.92 -12.29
C LYS A 41 -21.43 1.74 -11.62
N ALA A 42 -20.80 1.12 -10.62
CA ALA A 42 -21.40 0.03 -9.83
C ALA A 42 -22.65 0.47 -9.04
N ALA A 43 -22.72 1.74 -8.61
CA ALA A 43 -23.85 2.28 -7.84
C ALA A 43 -25.08 2.69 -8.66
N GLY A 44 -25.07 2.54 -10.00
CA GLY A 44 -26.15 3.01 -10.88
C GLY A 44 -26.36 4.54 -10.86
N SER A 45 -25.44 5.28 -10.25
CA SER A 45 -25.51 6.74 -10.08
C SER A 45 -24.83 7.43 -11.26
N LYS A 46 -25.43 8.51 -11.76
CA LYS A 46 -24.77 9.42 -12.72
C LYS A 46 -23.71 10.32 -12.07
N GLU A 47 -23.51 10.21 -10.77
CA GLU A 47 -22.54 11.01 -10.00
C GLU A 47 -21.33 10.16 -9.56
N LYS A 48 -20.14 10.78 -9.61
CA LYS A 48 -18.86 10.22 -9.18
C LYS A 48 -18.95 9.80 -7.70
N LYS A 49 -18.70 8.52 -7.38
CA LYS A 49 -18.63 8.06 -5.98
C LYS A 49 -17.29 8.50 -5.40
N GLU A 50 -17.29 9.47 -4.50
CA GLU A 50 -16.09 9.86 -3.74
C GLU A 50 -15.71 8.72 -2.78
N LEU A 51 -14.71 7.93 -3.15
CA LEU A 51 -14.23 6.81 -2.32
C LEU A 51 -13.56 7.31 -1.04
N LEU A 52 -13.08 8.56 -1.05
CA LEU A 52 -12.43 9.19 0.09
C LEU A 52 -13.39 10.12 0.87
N LYS A 53 -14.70 10.08 0.61
CA LYS A 53 -15.70 10.95 1.27
C LYS A 53 -15.75 10.73 2.79
N ALA A 54 -15.65 9.48 3.24
CA ALA A 54 -15.61 9.15 4.67
C ALA A 54 -14.34 9.68 5.36
N ALA A 55 -13.24 9.89 4.61
CA ALA A 55 -12.03 10.52 5.11
C ALA A 55 -12.16 12.06 5.22
N SER A 56 -13.24 12.66 4.69
CA SER A 56 -13.57 14.10 4.84
C SER A 56 -14.43 14.42 6.06
N ASP A 57 -15.20 13.46 6.59
CA ASP A 57 -16.22 13.72 7.63
C ASP A 57 -15.65 13.86 9.05
N GLY A 58 -14.33 13.86 9.19
CA GLY A 58 -13.63 14.18 10.44
C GLY A 58 -13.09 15.60 10.44
N ASN A 59 -13.85 16.53 11.03
CA ASN A 59 -13.34 17.81 11.52
C ASN A 59 -11.97 17.64 12.21
N ALA A 60 -10.93 18.23 11.60
CA ALA A 60 -9.55 18.36 12.08
C ALA A 60 -8.87 17.04 12.49
N THR A 61 -7.88 16.59 11.71
CA THR A 61 -6.97 15.48 12.05
C THR A 61 -6.11 15.70 13.30
N GLY A 62 -6.48 16.64 14.17
CA GLY A 62 -5.64 17.21 15.21
C GLY A 62 -4.57 18.12 14.62
N THR A 63 -4.20 19.10 15.41
CA THR A 63 -3.01 19.94 15.25
C THR A 63 -2.07 19.63 16.43
N GLY A 64 -0.84 20.11 16.45
CA GLY A 64 0.14 19.84 17.52
C GLY A 64 1.38 19.06 17.08
N ASN A 65 1.51 18.75 15.79
CA ASN A 65 2.70 18.15 15.19
C ASN A 65 3.34 19.04 14.10
N GLU A 66 3.09 20.34 14.17
CA GLU A 66 3.58 21.34 13.21
C GLU A 66 5.10 21.36 13.10
N ASP A 67 5.78 21.15 14.23
CA ASP A 67 7.24 21.18 14.29
C ASP A 67 7.91 20.06 13.46
N ALA A 68 7.13 19.10 12.94
CA ALA A 68 7.62 18.18 11.92
C ALA A 68 8.18 18.91 10.68
N GLY A 69 7.72 20.13 10.41
CA GLY A 69 8.21 20.99 9.32
C GLY A 69 9.72 21.27 9.39
N HIS A 70 10.32 21.20 10.57
CA HIS A 70 11.77 21.36 10.71
C HIS A 70 12.57 20.25 10.01
N LEU A 71 11.98 19.07 9.77
CA LEU A 71 12.62 17.99 9.02
C LEU A 71 12.77 18.31 7.53
N PHE A 72 12.05 19.32 7.03
CA PHE A 72 12.10 19.75 5.63
C PHE A 72 13.14 20.86 5.41
N SER A 73 13.91 21.20 6.44
CA SER A 73 15.00 22.18 6.37
C SER A 73 15.99 21.83 5.26
N ARG A 74 16.40 22.86 4.51
CA ARG A 74 17.47 22.75 3.51
C ARG A 74 18.70 23.57 3.89
N ALA A 75 18.68 24.25 5.03
CA ALA A 75 19.84 24.94 5.56
C ALA A 75 20.78 23.96 6.29
N ALA A 76 22.08 24.09 6.03
CA ALA A 76 23.10 23.32 6.74
C ALA A 76 23.02 23.57 8.25
N ASP A 77 23.25 22.54 9.05
CA ASP A 77 23.20 22.56 10.52
C ASP A 77 21.87 23.02 11.18
N GLN A 78 20.83 23.32 10.40
CA GLN A 78 19.51 23.75 10.90
C GLN A 78 18.44 22.66 10.73
N GLY A 79 18.84 21.40 10.89
CA GLY A 79 17.91 20.27 10.88
C GLY A 79 17.08 20.17 12.16
N ALA A 80 16.03 19.35 12.13
CA ALA A 80 15.17 19.13 13.29
C ALA A 80 15.92 18.53 14.49
N ASN A 81 15.57 18.99 15.70
CA ASN A 81 15.97 18.34 16.95
C ASN A 81 15.08 17.12 17.26
N ASN A 82 15.34 16.43 18.38
CA ASN A 82 14.61 15.21 18.74
C ASN A 82 13.11 15.40 18.95
N ALA A 83 12.72 16.44 19.69
CA ALA A 83 11.32 16.73 19.94
C ALA A 83 10.58 17.04 18.62
N GLN A 84 11.21 17.82 17.74
CA GLN A 84 10.66 18.21 16.43
C GLN A 84 10.54 17.00 15.49
N ALA A 85 11.55 16.12 15.46
CA ALA A 85 11.48 14.90 14.68
C ALA A 85 10.36 13.96 15.15
N GLN A 86 10.13 13.86 16.47
CA GLN A 86 9.05 13.03 17.03
C GLN A 86 7.66 13.50 16.62
N LYS A 87 7.48 14.80 16.34
CA LYS A 87 6.22 15.33 15.80
C LYS A 87 5.86 14.73 14.45
N ALA A 88 6.83 14.40 13.59
CA ALA A 88 6.53 13.71 12.33
C ALA A 88 5.90 12.32 12.55
N ALA A 89 6.41 11.56 13.51
CA ALA A 89 5.79 10.29 13.89
C ALA A 89 4.41 10.51 14.53
N GLY A 90 4.26 11.53 15.37
CA GLY A 90 2.98 11.94 15.94
C GLY A 90 1.93 12.26 14.89
N ALA A 91 2.31 12.97 13.81
CA ALA A 91 1.41 13.31 12.72
C ALA A 91 0.93 12.07 11.96
N ILE A 92 1.85 11.16 11.60
CA ILE A 92 1.51 9.92 10.88
C ILE A 92 0.61 9.02 11.72
N ASN A 93 0.85 8.91 13.03
CA ASN A 93 0.04 8.07 13.91
C ASN A 93 -1.36 8.63 14.20
N ALA A 94 -1.55 9.94 14.03
CA ALA A 94 -2.82 10.59 14.31
C ALA A 94 -3.82 10.46 13.16
N VAL A 95 -3.42 9.83 12.05
CA VAL A 95 -4.22 9.77 10.81
C VAL A 95 -4.25 8.38 10.20
N SER A 96 -5.33 8.08 9.47
CA SER A 96 -5.45 6.84 8.69
C SER A 96 -4.74 6.94 7.34
N GLY A 97 -4.51 5.79 6.71
CA GLY A 97 -3.94 5.73 5.36
C GLY A 97 -4.82 6.45 4.32
N GLU A 98 -6.14 6.32 4.45
CA GLU A 98 -7.15 6.97 3.60
C GLU A 98 -7.08 8.50 3.74
N GLN A 99 -6.85 9.01 4.94
CA GLN A 99 -6.67 10.45 5.16
C GLN A 99 -5.37 10.97 4.52
N ILE A 100 -4.27 10.23 4.64
CA ILE A 100 -3.00 10.56 3.97
C ILE A 100 -3.20 10.57 2.46
N LEU A 101 -3.82 9.51 1.91
CA LEU A 101 -4.11 9.39 0.49
C LEU A 101 -4.99 10.54 0.00
N LYS A 102 -6.02 10.90 0.76
CA LYS A 102 -6.91 12.02 0.44
C LYS A 102 -6.16 13.32 0.30
N GLU A 103 -5.31 13.66 1.28
CA GLU A 103 -4.55 14.91 1.23
C GLU A 103 -3.56 14.93 0.06
N ILE A 104 -2.96 13.78 -0.31
CA ILE A 104 -2.09 13.69 -1.48
C ILE A 104 -2.90 13.94 -2.77
N VAL A 105 -4.08 13.32 -2.89
CA VAL A 105 -4.97 13.47 -4.04
C VAL A 105 -5.49 14.91 -4.16
N ASP A 106 -5.98 15.48 -3.06
CA ASP A 106 -6.45 16.87 -2.99
C ASP A 106 -5.32 17.86 -3.32
N ALA A 107 -4.09 17.57 -2.89
CA ALA A 107 -2.92 18.37 -3.22
C ALA A 107 -2.58 18.30 -4.71
N ALA A 108 -2.73 17.13 -5.34
CA ALA A 108 -2.50 16.96 -6.77
C ALA A 108 -3.51 17.77 -7.60
N GLU A 109 -4.78 17.87 -7.17
CA GLU A 109 -5.82 18.72 -7.79
C GLU A 109 -5.48 20.20 -7.72
N LYS A 110 -5.03 20.63 -6.55
CA LYS A 110 -4.69 22.03 -6.28
C LYS A 110 -3.30 22.41 -6.82
N SER A 111 -2.54 21.44 -7.35
CA SER A 111 -1.20 21.69 -7.87
C SER A 111 -1.26 22.44 -9.21
N GLY A 112 -1.24 23.77 -9.14
CA GLY A 112 -0.58 24.55 -10.20
C GLY A 112 0.92 24.21 -10.25
N ALA A 113 1.65 24.79 -11.21
CA ALA A 113 3.11 24.67 -11.33
C ALA A 113 3.90 25.33 -10.17
N ALA A 114 3.44 25.18 -8.93
CA ALA A 114 4.06 25.78 -7.75
C ALA A 114 5.34 25.02 -7.39
N GLY A 115 6.44 25.77 -7.29
CA GLY A 115 7.71 25.27 -6.76
C GLY A 115 7.63 24.95 -5.26
N GLY A 116 8.70 24.37 -4.72
CA GLY A 116 8.79 24.07 -3.29
C GLY A 116 8.73 25.33 -2.42
N GLN A 117 8.10 25.20 -1.26
CA GLN A 117 7.92 26.27 -0.27
C GLN A 117 8.56 25.88 1.05
N GLN A 118 8.98 26.87 1.84
CA GLN A 118 9.40 26.63 3.23
C GLN A 118 8.20 26.20 4.07
N ALA A 119 8.44 25.43 5.14
CA ALA A 119 7.37 24.76 5.89
C ALA A 119 6.29 25.71 6.44
N ASP A 120 6.67 26.90 6.90
CA ASP A 120 5.75 27.92 7.41
C ASP A 120 4.95 28.66 6.32
N GLN A 121 5.38 28.57 5.05
CA GLN A 121 4.69 29.15 3.89
C GLN A 121 4.00 28.11 3.01
N ALA A 122 4.27 26.82 3.23
CA ALA A 122 3.72 25.75 2.44
C ALA A 122 2.19 25.74 2.56
N ASN A 123 1.50 25.77 1.43
CA ASN A 123 0.03 25.76 1.41
C ASN A 123 -0.57 24.41 1.00
N ASN A 124 0.27 23.43 0.66
CA ASN A 124 -0.15 22.07 0.36
C ASN A 124 0.99 21.05 0.57
N PRO A 125 0.66 19.76 0.75
CA PRO A 125 1.65 18.69 0.93
C PRO A 125 2.76 18.61 -0.13
N ILE A 126 2.46 18.90 -1.40
CA ILE A 126 3.45 18.86 -2.50
C ILE A 126 4.49 19.96 -2.33
N SER A 127 4.05 21.20 -2.11
CA SER A 127 4.93 22.36 -1.91
C SER A 127 5.85 22.17 -0.70
N ALA A 128 5.33 21.60 0.39
CA ALA A 128 6.10 21.22 1.57
C ALA A 128 7.11 20.11 1.28
N ALA A 129 6.70 19.04 0.59
CA ALA A 129 7.56 17.92 0.25
C ALA A 129 8.72 18.31 -0.69
N ILE A 130 8.52 19.25 -1.61
CA ILE A 130 9.62 19.77 -2.44
C ILE A 130 10.56 20.62 -1.57
N GLY A 131 9.99 21.50 -0.75
CA GLY A 131 10.71 22.35 0.20
C GLY A 131 11.49 23.49 -0.48
N ALA A 132 11.77 24.55 0.27
CA ALA A 132 12.57 25.69 -0.19
C ALA A 132 13.93 25.75 0.54
N ALA A 133 14.88 26.52 0.00
CA ALA A 133 16.28 26.49 0.45
C ALA A 133 16.51 27.00 1.89
N GLN A 134 15.48 27.53 2.56
CA GLN A 134 15.56 28.14 3.88
C GLN A 134 15.65 27.10 5.01
N ALA A 135 15.89 27.59 6.21
CA ALA A 135 15.87 26.79 7.43
C ALA A 135 14.48 26.20 7.67
N GLY A 136 14.46 25.05 8.35
CA GLY A 136 13.21 24.41 8.75
C GLY A 136 12.42 25.28 9.71
N ALA A 137 11.11 25.26 9.55
CA ALA A 137 10.15 25.96 10.41
C ALA A 137 9.01 25.01 10.76
N ALA A 138 8.21 25.35 11.77
CA ALA A 138 6.96 24.65 12.01
C ALA A 138 5.98 24.91 10.86
N PHE A 139 5.18 23.91 10.49
CA PHE A 139 4.06 24.11 9.58
C PHE A 139 3.02 25.05 10.20
N THR A 140 2.45 25.95 9.40
CA THR A 140 1.48 26.91 9.93
C THR A 140 0.09 26.68 9.34
N ALA A 141 -0.92 27.24 10.02
CA ALA A 141 -2.24 27.43 9.43
C ALA A 141 -2.26 28.62 8.44
N ALA A 142 -1.23 29.47 8.47
CA ALA A 142 -1.14 30.65 7.62
C ALA A 142 -0.85 30.25 6.16
N GLY A 143 -1.24 31.08 5.19
CA GLY A 143 -1.06 30.79 3.76
C GLY A 143 -2.21 30.05 3.07
N GLY A 144 -3.37 29.91 3.73
CA GLY A 144 -4.62 29.40 3.13
C GLY A 144 -4.69 27.87 2.97
N GLY A 145 -3.61 27.15 3.30
CA GLY A 145 -3.49 25.70 3.09
C GLY A 145 -3.74 24.82 4.32
N GLY A 146 -3.60 25.35 5.54
CA GLY A 146 -3.80 24.58 6.77
C GLY A 146 -2.78 23.44 6.97
N MET A 147 -1.50 23.66 6.65
CA MET A 147 -0.46 22.61 6.71
C MET A 147 -0.15 22.10 8.12
N ASN A 148 -0.65 22.76 9.16
CA ASN A 148 -0.54 22.30 10.55
C ASN A 148 -1.41 21.08 10.89
N GLN A 149 -2.29 20.66 9.97
CA GLN A 149 -3.11 19.46 10.14
C GLN A 149 -2.25 18.19 10.02
N ASN A 150 -2.38 17.26 10.97
CA ASN A 150 -1.62 16.01 10.96
C ASN A 150 -1.71 15.23 9.64
N SER A 151 -2.85 15.22 8.95
CA SER A 151 -3.02 14.54 7.66
C SER A 151 -2.11 15.14 6.58
N LYS A 152 -2.04 16.46 6.51
CA LYS A 152 -1.21 17.20 5.55
C LYS A 152 0.27 17.10 5.87
N VAL A 153 0.62 17.15 7.16
CA VAL A 153 1.99 16.89 7.61
C VAL A 153 2.41 15.47 7.22
N ALA A 154 1.58 14.46 7.50
CA ALA A 154 1.84 13.08 7.14
C ALA A 154 1.95 12.89 5.62
N ALA A 155 1.05 13.47 4.83
CA ALA A 155 1.11 13.46 3.37
C ALA A 155 2.41 14.08 2.84
N ALA A 156 2.85 15.21 3.39
CA ALA A 156 4.12 15.83 3.01
C ALA A 156 5.32 14.93 3.34
N ILE A 157 5.30 14.25 4.49
CA ILE A 157 6.36 13.30 4.89
C ILE A 157 6.39 12.11 3.93
N VAL A 158 5.23 11.53 3.61
CA VAL A 158 5.14 10.38 2.68
C VAL A 158 5.63 10.78 1.29
N LEU A 159 5.16 11.90 0.75
CA LEU A 159 5.61 12.42 -0.55
C LEU A 159 7.12 12.67 -0.57
N ARG A 160 7.66 13.29 0.47
CA ARG A 160 9.10 13.54 0.60
C ARG A 160 9.87 12.23 0.64
N GLY A 161 9.45 11.26 1.46
CA GLY A 161 10.13 9.98 1.58
C GLY A 161 10.11 9.17 0.27
N MET A 162 9.03 9.24 -0.50
CA MET A 162 8.91 8.52 -1.77
C MET A 162 9.64 9.20 -2.94
N ALA A 163 9.83 10.52 -2.88
CA ALA A 163 10.35 11.30 -3.99
C ALA A 163 11.86 11.13 -4.20
N LYS A 164 12.28 11.26 -5.46
CA LYS A 164 13.70 11.34 -5.82
C LYS A 164 14.36 12.50 -5.08
N ASP A 165 15.49 12.20 -4.44
CA ASP A 165 16.29 13.13 -3.63
C ASP A 165 15.56 13.73 -2.42
N GLY A 166 14.40 13.18 -2.07
CA GLY A 166 13.74 13.45 -0.82
C GLY A 166 14.56 12.98 0.38
N LYS A 167 14.95 13.96 1.20
CA LYS A 167 15.72 13.75 2.44
C LYS A 167 15.12 14.58 3.57
N PHE A 168 15.25 14.08 4.79
CA PHE A 168 14.89 14.82 6.00
C PHE A 168 16.16 15.33 6.68
N ALA A 169 16.14 16.58 7.16
CA ALA A 169 17.26 17.21 7.85
C ALA A 169 17.10 17.05 9.37
N VAL A 170 18.16 16.60 10.04
CA VAL A 170 18.23 16.51 11.51
C VAL A 170 19.48 17.21 12.02
N ALA A 171 19.39 17.85 13.17
CA ALA A 171 20.53 18.52 13.79
C ALA A 171 21.63 17.50 14.15
N ASN A 172 22.90 17.91 14.05
CA ASN A 172 24.04 17.00 14.22
C ASN A 172 24.09 16.33 15.60
N ALA A 173 23.77 17.06 16.68
CA ALA A 173 23.67 16.52 18.04
C ALA A 173 22.47 15.58 18.23
N ALA A 174 21.41 15.76 17.44
CA ALA A 174 20.26 14.87 17.42
C ALA A 174 20.58 13.58 16.64
N HIS A 175 21.38 13.66 15.57
CA HIS A 175 21.74 12.51 14.73
C HIS A 175 22.36 11.33 15.52
N ALA A 176 23.16 11.60 16.56
CA ALA A 176 23.77 10.58 17.41
C ALA A 176 22.78 9.83 18.32
N ASN A 177 21.65 10.45 18.68
CA ASN A 177 20.65 9.92 19.62
C ASN A 177 19.40 9.35 18.92
N HIS A 178 19.36 9.30 17.59
CA HIS A 178 18.14 9.06 16.79
C HIS A 178 18.03 7.68 16.13
N LYS A 179 18.83 6.68 16.56
CA LYS A 179 18.76 5.34 15.97
C LYS A 179 17.40 4.62 16.15
N ASP A 180 16.58 4.98 17.15
CA ASP A 180 15.51 4.08 17.61
C ASP A 180 14.05 4.59 17.47
N GLY A 181 13.83 5.85 17.07
CA GLY A 181 12.49 6.46 17.06
C GLY A 181 11.94 6.79 15.67
N VAL A 182 12.39 7.91 15.13
CA VAL A 182 11.81 8.54 13.93
C VAL A 182 12.45 8.01 12.64
N LYS A 183 13.77 7.80 12.67
CA LYS A 183 14.52 7.18 11.58
C LYS A 183 13.98 5.78 11.29
N SER A 184 13.78 4.96 12.32
CA SER A 184 13.23 3.60 12.17
C SER A 184 11.80 3.59 11.64
N ALA A 185 10.86 4.37 12.18
CA ALA A 185 9.46 4.29 11.73
C ALA A 185 9.25 4.80 10.30
N VAL A 186 9.79 5.98 9.96
CA VAL A 186 9.62 6.58 8.63
C VAL A 186 10.48 5.87 7.58
N GLU A 187 11.73 5.49 7.89
CA GLU A 187 12.50 4.64 6.95
C GLU A 187 11.88 3.27 6.79
N THR A 188 11.39 2.62 7.85
CA THR A 188 10.82 1.27 7.74
C THR A 188 9.53 1.29 6.93
N ILE A 189 8.61 2.23 7.18
CA ILE A 189 7.35 2.33 6.40
C ILE A 189 7.66 2.69 4.94
N ALA A 190 8.54 3.68 4.69
CA ALA A 190 8.85 4.10 3.33
C ALA A 190 9.67 3.06 2.55
N ASP A 191 10.63 2.38 3.19
CA ASP A 191 11.38 1.27 2.60
C ASP A 191 10.49 0.05 2.35
N ALA A 192 9.57 -0.26 3.27
CA ALA A 192 8.58 -1.31 3.10
C ALA A 192 7.62 -1.02 1.94
N ALA A 193 7.10 0.22 1.86
CA ALA A 193 6.25 0.66 0.76
C ALA A 193 6.97 0.65 -0.57
N ASN A 194 8.23 1.07 -0.63
CA ASN A 194 9.02 1.04 -1.86
C ASN A 194 9.41 -0.39 -2.25
N LYS A 195 9.70 -1.29 -1.30
CA LYS A 195 9.90 -2.71 -1.56
C LYS A 195 8.62 -3.35 -2.10
N ALA A 196 7.46 -3.04 -1.54
CA ALA A 196 6.17 -3.48 -2.06
C ALA A 196 5.93 -2.93 -3.48
N ALA A 197 6.15 -1.64 -3.71
CA ALA A 197 5.97 -1.00 -5.01
C ALA A 197 6.94 -1.53 -6.08
N LYS A 198 8.21 -1.73 -5.74
CA LYS A 198 9.21 -2.35 -6.63
C LYS A 198 8.85 -3.80 -6.93
N ALA A 199 8.41 -4.56 -5.93
CA ALA A 199 7.95 -5.92 -6.13
C ALA A 199 6.70 -5.95 -7.03
N ALA A 200 5.81 -4.95 -6.93
CA ALA A 200 4.64 -4.79 -7.80
C ALA A 200 4.94 -4.18 -9.19
N SER A 201 6.14 -3.61 -9.43
CA SER A 201 6.50 -2.91 -10.68
C SER A 201 6.77 -3.84 -11.88
N GLY A 202 6.09 -4.98 -11.94
CA GLY A 202 6.33 -6.07 -12.85
C GLY A 202 5.66 -5.97 -14.22
N GLY A 203 6.08 -5.00 -15.06
CA GLY A 203 5.72 -4.91 -16.49
C GLY A 203 4.24 -4.57 -16.76
N ASP A 204 3.90 -4.32 -18.03
CA ASP A 204 2.58 -3.85 -18.53
C ASP A 204 1.37 -4.78 -18.25
N THR A 205 1.49 -5.71 -17.31
CA THR A 205 0.43 -6.65 -16.92
C THR A 205 -0.59 -5.92 -16.06
N SER A 206 -1.84 -5.81 -16.53
CA SER A 206 -2.93 -5.25 -15.74
C SER A 206 -3.22 -6.09 -14.49
N ILE A 207 -3.70 -5.43 -13.42
CA ILE A 207 -4.27 -6.13 -12.27
C ILE A 207 -5.45 -6.97 -12.76
N GLY A 208 -5.59 -8.19 -12.23
CA GLY A 208 -6.65 -9.08 -12.67
C GLY A 208 -6.50 -9.59 -14.11
N ASN A 209 -5.28 -9.65 -14.66
CA ASN A 209 -5.06 -10.13 -16.03
C ASN A 209 -5.56 -11.58 -16.22
N VAL A 210 -6.67 -11.72 -16.94
CA VAL A 210 -7.29 -13.01 -17.25
C VAL A 210 -6.82 -13.50 -18.62
N VAL A 211 -6.17 -14.66 -18.64
CA VAL A 211 -5.74 -15.31 -19.87
C VAL A 211 -6.70 -16.44 -20.26
N SER A 212 -7.04 -16.48 -21.53
CA SER A 212 -7.69 -17.63 -22.17
C SER A 212 -6.66 -18.74 -22.29
N ASP A 213 -6.99 -19.95 -21.86
CA ASP A 213 -6.10 -21.11 -21.93
C ASP A 213 -5.94 -21.72 -23.35
N ALA A 214 -6.29 -20.97 -24.40
CA ALA A 214 -6.16 -21.36 -25.81
C ALA A 214 -4.75 -21.82 -26.18
N ALA A 215 -4.67 -23.01 -26.79
CA ALA A 215 -3.58 -23.50 -27.63
C ALA A 215 -2.15 -23.11 -27.19
N GLY A 216 -1.76 -23.55 -25.99
CA GLY A 216 -0.34 -23.72 -25.62
C GLY A 216 0.20 -22.85 -24.50
N ALA A 217 -0.57 -21.92 -23.94
CA ALA A 217 -0.13 -21.09 -22.81
C ALA A 217 -1.14 -21.13 -21.65
N GLY A 218 -0.77 -21.75 -20.52
CA GLY A 218 -1.48 -21.55 -19.25
C GLY A 218 -1.11 -20.19 -18.61
N ALA A 219 -1.71 -19.84 -17.47
CA ALA A 219 -1.34 -18.60 -16.75
C ALA A 219 0.10 -18.63 -16.20
N GLY A 220 0.73 -19.81 -16.17
CA GLY A 220 2.08 -20.01 -15.64
C GLY A 220 2.17 -19.76 -14.13
N ALA A 221 3.38 -19.82 -13.59
CA ALA A 221 3.64 -19.35 -12.23
C ALA A 221 3.89 -17.83 -12.24
N ALA A 222 3.44 -17.14 -11.18
CA ALA A 222 3.81 -15.74 -10.97
C ALA A 222 5.25 -15.66 -10.47
N ASP A 223 5.87 -14.49 -10.62
CA ASP A 223 7.22 -14.28 -10.14
C ASP A 223 7.26 -14.39 -8.60
N ALA A 224 7.99 -15.39 -8.10
CA ALA A 224 8.08 -15.66 -6.68
C ALA A 224 8.68 -14.49 -5.88
N SER A 225 9.63 -13.76 -6.47
CA SER A 225 10.27 -12.62 -5.83
C SER A 225 9.31 -11.44 -5.71
N SER A 226 8.45 -11.24 -6.70
CA SER A 226 7.39 -10.24 -6.70
C SER A 226 6.33 -10.56 -5.65
N VAL A 227 5.74 -11.76 -5.66
CA VAL A 227 4.71 -12.17 -4.68
C VAL A 227 5.23 -12.04 -3.25
N GLN A 228 6.42 -12.59 -2.98
CA GLN A 228 7.03 -12.53 -1.64
C GLN A 228 7.41 -11.10 -1.26
N GLY A 229 7.89 -10.30 -2.22
CA GLY A 229 8.27 -8.90 -1.99
C GLY A 229 7.08 -8.02 -1.64
N ILE A 230 5.93 -8.21 -2.30
CA ILE A 230 4.68 -7.52 -1.99
C ILE A 230 4.21 -7.90 -0.59
N ALA A 231 4.11 -9.20 -0.30
CA ALA A 231 3.62 -9.68 0.99
C ALA A 231 4.52 -9.22 2.16
N LYS A 232 5.85 -9.33 2.01
CA LYS A 232 6.81 -8.85 3.01
C LYS A 232 6.80 -7.33 3.14
N GLY A 233 6.59 -6.60 2.05
CA GLY A 233 6.42 -5.15 2.07
C GLY A 233 5.17 -4.74 2.86
N MET A 234 4.02 -5.36 2.60
CA MET A 234 2.79 -5.15 3.37
C MET A 234 2.97 -5.47 4.86
N LYS A 235 3.61 -6.60 5.18
CA LYS A 235 3.96 -6.94 6.57
C LYS A 235 4.82 -5.89 7.23
N ALA A 236 5.87 -5.41 6.57
CA ALA A 236 6.76 -4.42 7.16
C ALA A 236 6.07 -3.05 7.37
N ILE A 237 5.10 -2.67 6.52
CA ILE A 237 4.24 -1.50 6.77
C ILE A 237 3.40 -1.71 8.03
N VAL A 238 2.74 -2.89 8.15
CA VAL A 238 1.90 -3.21 9.30
C VAL A 238 2.72 -3.29 10.59
N ASP A 239 3.83 -4.02 10.60
CA ASP A 239 4.74 -4.11 11.75
C ASP A 239 5.22 -2.73 12.22
N ALA A 240 5.55 -1.84 11.28
CA ALA A 240 5.97 -0.50 11.60
C ALA A 240 4.81 0.35 12.15
N ALA A 241 3.60 0.21 11.61
CA ALA A 241 2.40 0.85 12.14
C ALA A 241 2.10 0.36 13.58
N GLU A 242 2.15 -0.96 13.82
CA GLU A 242 1.92 -1.58 15.13
C GLU A 242 2.97 -1.19 16.17
N ALA A 243 4.25 -1.19 15.79
CA ALA A 243 5.35 -0.75 16.64
C ALA A 243 5.22 0.72 17.04
N THR A 244 4.69 1.55 16.15
CA THR A 244 4.50 2.98 16.41
C THR A 244 3.24 3.23 17.25
N ALA A 245 2.16 2.49 17.00
CA ALA A 245 0.93 2.55 17.78
C ALA A 245 1.11 2.07 19.23
N GLY A 246 1.92 1.02 19.46
CA GLY A 246 2.26 0.52 20.80
C GLY A 246 3.03 1.56 21.64
N LYS A 247 4.03 2.22 21.03
CA LYS A 247 4.80 3.30 21.68
C LYS A 247 3.95 4.53 22.00
N ALA A 248 3.00 4.90 21.15
CA ALA A 248 2.11 6.04 21.36
C ALA A 248 1.14 5.86 22.54
N ALA A 249 0.76 4.61 22.84
CA ALA A 249 -0.13 4.26 23.94
C ALA A 249 0.59 4.14 25.30
N GLY A 250 1.89 4.41 25.39
CA GLY A 250 2.69 4.21 26.60
C GLY A 250 2.86 2.72 26.99
N SER A 251 2.45 1.80 26.11
CA SER A 251 2.56 0.36 26.33
C SER A 251 3.89 -0.17 25.84
N LYS A 252 4.51 -1.10 26.59
CA LYS A 252 5.70 -1.85 26.14
C LYS A 252 5.34 -2.99 25.17
N GLU A 253 4.05 -3.21 24.91
CA GLU A 253 3.55 -4.28 24.04
C GLU A 253 3.15 -3.73 22.67
N LYS A 254 3.41 -4.50 21.61
CA LYS A 254 2.94 -4.20 20.25
C LYS A 254 1.41 -4.12 20.26
N LYS A 255 0.84 -3.04 19.73
CA LYS A 255 -0.60 -2.96 19.49
C LYS A 255 -0.89 -3.76 18.23
N GLU A 256 -1.57 -4.88 18.36
CA GLU A 256 -1.96 -5.75 17.25
C GLU A 256 -3.12 -5.07 16.48
N LEU A 257 -2.78 -4.29 15.45
CA LEU A 257 -3.75 -3.46 14.72
C LEU A 257 -4.78 -4.31 13.98
N LEU A 258 -4.43 -5.56 13.66
CA LEU A 258 -5.28 -6.52 12.95
C LEU A 258 -5.96 -7.52 13.89
N LYS A 259 -5.94 -7.28 15.21
CA LYS A 259 -6.58 -8.19 16.18
C LYS A 259 -8.09 -8.33 15.97
N ALA A 260 -8.79 -7.23 15.68
CA ALA A 260 -10.23 -7.25 15.39
C ALA A 260 -10.58 -8.08 14.14
N ALA A 261 -9.65 -8.19 13.18
CA ALA A 261 -9.82 -9.06 12.00
C ALA A 261 -9.68 -10.56 12.33
N SER A 262 -9.27 -10.90 13.57
CA SER A 262 -9.18 -12.28 14.08
C SER A 262 -10.48 -12.78 14.71
N ASP A 263 -11.34 -11.87 15.19
CA ASP A 263 -12.44 -12.18 16.12
C ASP A 263 -13.80 -12.46 15.43
N GLY A 264 -13.86 -12.39 14.10
CA GLY A 264 -15.09 -12.66 13.35
C GLY A 264 -14.86 -13.67 12.24
N ASN A 265 -15.35 -14.90 12.42
CA ASN A 265 -15.70 -15.85 11.35
C ASN A 265 -14.82 -15.79 10.08
N ALA A 266 -13.48 -15.81 10.21
CA ALA A 266 -12.54 -15.81 9.08
C ALA A 266 -12.54 -17.17 8.30
N THR A 267 -13.65 -17.91 8.36
CA THR A 267 -13.74 -19.35 8.15
C THR A 267 -14.88 -19.75 7.20
N GLY A 268 -15.54 -18.79 6.54
CA GLY A 268 -16.44 -19.12 5.43
C GLY A 268 -15.67 -19.93 4.38
N THR A 269 -16.19 -21.12 4.08
CA THR A 269 -15.72 -21.99 2.98
C THR A 269 -16.84 -22.05 1.94
N GLY A 270 -16.56 -22.59 0.75
CA GLY A 270 -17.51 -22.64 -0.37
C GLY A 270 -17.06 -21.85 -1.60
N ASN A 271 -15.87 -21.25 -1.56
CA ASN A 271 -15.22 -20.57 -2.68
C ASN A 271 -13.83 -21.16 -3.03
N GLU A 272 -13.50 -22.34 -2.52
CA GLU A 272 -12.25 -23.05 -2.80
C GLU A 272 -11.99 -23.28 -4.29
N ASP A 273 -13.05 -23.43 -5.08
CA ASP A 273 -12.98 -23.60 -6.53
C ASP A 273 -12.37 -22.40 -7.26
N ALA A 274 -12.23 -21.24 -6.61
CA ALA A 274 -11.44 -20.13 -7.13
C ALA A 274 -9.97 -20.53 -7.40
N GLY A 275 -9.47 -21.59 -6.76
CA GLY A 275 -8.15 -22.17 -7.01
C GLY A 275 -7.91 -22.60 -8.46
N HIS A 276 -8.99 -22.88 -9.22
CA HIS A 276 -8.87 -23.19 -10.64
C HIS A 276 -8.32 -22.03 -11.47
N LEU A 277 -8.51 -20.78 -11.02
CA LEU A 277 -7.96 -19.58 -11.68
C LEU A 277 -6.42 -19.53 -11.61
N PHE A 278 -5.80 -20.30 -10.72
CA PHE A 278 -4.35 -20.32 -10.51
C PHE A 278 -3.66 -21.40 -11.36
N SER A 279 -4.36 -21.96 -12.36
CA SER A 279 -3.79 -23.00 -13.21
C SER A 279 -2.57 -22.52 -14.01
N GLY A 280 -1.46 -23.25 -13.88
CA GLY A 280 -0.29 -23.05 -14.72
C GLY A 280 -0.30 -23.87 -16.03
N ALA A 281 -1.20 -24.85 -16.15
CA ALA A 281 -1.28 -25.74 -17.30
C ALA A 281 -2.22 -25.21 -18.40
N ALA A 282 -1.91 -25.55 -19.65
CA ALA A 282 -2.78 -25.24 -20.79
C ALA A 282 -4.08 -26.07 -20.76
N ASN A 283 -5.18 -25.49 -21.24
CA ASN A 283 -6.54 -26.09 -21.28
C ASN A 283 -7.12 -26.53 -19.91
N GLN A 284 -6.58 -26.01 -18.80
CA GLN A 284 -6.99 -26.39 -17.44
C GLN A 284 -7.43 -25.18 -16.62
N GLY A 285 -7.84 -24.09 -17.29
CA GLY A 285 -8.34 -22.88 -16.65
C GLY A 285 -9.69 -23.08 -15.96
N ALA A 286 -10.13 -22.07 -15.20
CA ALA A 286 -11.42 -22.07 -14.54
C ALA A 286 -12.60 -21.96 -15.53
N SER A 287 -13.69 -22.66 -15.23
CA SER A 287 -15.01 -22.44 -15.85
C SER A 287 -15.70 -21.20 -15.27
N ASP A 288 -16.82 -20.78 -15.87
CA ASP A 288 -17.63 -19.65 -15.41
C ASP A 288 -18.01 -19.74 -13.93
N ALA A 289 -18.50 -20.90 -13.50
CA ALA A 289 -18.91 -21.11 -12.11
C ALA A 289 -17.72 -21.03 -11.13
N GLN A 290 -16.54 -21.49 -11.53
CA GLN A 290 -15.34 -21.48 -10.71
C GLN A 290 -14.72 -20.08 -10.63
N ALA A 291 -14.75 -19.33 -11.73
CA ALA A 291 -14.33 -17.94 -11.78
C ALA A 291 -15.14 -17.04 -10.82
N GLN A 292 -16.45 -17.21 -10.76
CA GLN A 292 -17.34 -16.47 -9.86
C GLN A 292 -17.03 -16.67 -8.38
N LYS A 293 -16.43 -17.81 -8.00
CA LYS A 293 -16.02 -18.08 -6.62
C LYS A 293 -14.92 -17.13 -6.14
N ALA A 294 -14.10 -16.57 -7.04
CA ALA A 294 -13.14 -15.53 -6.66
C ALA A 294 -13.83 -14.27 -6.12
N ALA A 295 -14.87 -13.79 -6.81
CA ALA A 295 -15.70 -12.68 -6.35
C ALA A 295 -16.39 -13.02 -5.03
N GLY A 296 -16.92 -14.24 -4.92
CA GLY A 296 -17.54 -14.73 -3.69
C GLY A 296 -16.60 -14.74 -2.48
N ALA A 297 -15.32 -15.09 -2.69
CA ALA A 297 -14.32 -15.09 -1.63
C ALA A 297 -13.97 -13.68 -1.17
N ILE A 298 -13.75 -12.75 -2.10
CA ILE A 298 -13.38 -11.35 -1.81
C ILE A 298 -14.53 -10.61 -1.13
N ASN A 299 -15.78 -10.81 -1.60
CA ASN A 299 -16.96 -10.18 -1.01
C ASN A 299 -17.34 -10.72 0.37
N ALA A 300 -16.86 -11.91 0.73
CA ALA A 300 -17.14 -12.51 2.02
C ALA A 300 -16.21 -12.05 3.14
N VAL A 301 -15.22 -11.20 2.85
CA VAL A 301 -14.18 -10.79 3.81
C VAL A 301 -13.92 -9.28 3.76
N SER A 302 -13.42 -8.73 4.86
CA SER A 302 -12.98 -7.33 4.90
C SER A 302 -11.56 -7.15 4.38
N GLY A 303 -11.20 -5.92 3.99
CA GLY A 303 -9.83 -5.58 3.59
C GLY A 303 -8.81 -5.87 4.68
N GLU A 304 -9.17 -5.67 5.96
CA GLU A 304 -8.32 -5.98 7.11
C GLU A 304 -8.09 -7.50 7.27
N GLN A 305 -9.10 -8.32 6.97
CA GLN A 305 -8.94 -9.78 6.99
C GLN A 305 -8.01 -10.27 5.87
N ILE A 306 -8.16 -9.71 4.66
CA ILE A 306 -7.24 -9.98 3.54
C ILE A 306 -5.81 -9.58 3.92
N LEU A 307 -5.64 -8.34 4.42
CA LEU A 307 -4.34 -7.82 4.83
C LEU A 307 -3.73 -8.69 5.93
N LYS A 308 -4.53 -9.15 6.90
CA LYS A 308 -4.08 -10.04 7.96
C LYS A 308 -3.51 -11.34 7.41
N GLU A 309 -4.24 -12.02 6.53
CA GLU A 309 -3.78 -13.27 5.95
C GLU A 309 -2.50 -13.10 5.13
N ILE A 310 -2.35 -11.96 4.42
CA ILE A 310 -1.11 -11.63 3.70
C ILE A 310 0.06 -11.45 4.68
N VAL A 311 -0.16 -10.70 5.76
CA VAL A 311 0.85 -10.44 6.80
C VAL A 311 1.27 -11.74 7.49
N ASP A 312 0.29 -12.54 7.92
CA ASP A 312 0.47 -13.86 8.53
C ASP A 312 1.21 -14.82 7.58
N ALA A 313 0.89 -14.80 6.28
CA ALA A 313 1.57 -15.61 5.28
C ALA A 313 3.02 -15.16 5.07
N ALA A 314 3.27 -13.85 5.05
CA ALA A 314 4.62 -13.29 4.94
C ALA A 314 5.49 -13.62 6.15
N GLU A 315 4.91 -13.71 7.34
CA GLU A 315 5.60 -14.15 8.55
C GLU A 315 5.99 -15.62 8.48
N LYS A 316 5.05 -16.48 8.07
CA LYS A 316 5.26 -17.94 7.98
C LYS A 316 6.11 -18.36 6.78
N SER A 317 6.27 -17.48 5.78
CA SER A 317 7.05 -17.78 4.57
C SER A 317 8.54 -17.48 4.75
N GLY A 318 9.35 -18.53 4.78
CA GLY A 318 10.82 -18.42 4.72
C GLY A 318 11.33 -17.74 3.44
N ALA A 319 12.62 -17.39 3.41
CA ALA A 319 13.26 -16.95 2.16
C ALA A 319 13.22 -18.09 1.13
N GLY A 320 12.51 -17.90 0.01
CA GLY A 320 12.40 -18.91 -1.05
C GLY A 320 11.17 -19.84 -0.95
N ALA A 321 10.06 -19.38 -0.36
CA ALA A 321 8.79 -20.11 -0.43
C ALA A 321 8.43 -20.46 -1.89
N ALA A 322 8.48 -21.75 -2.21
CA ALA A 322 8.15 -22.25 -3.54
C ALA A 322 6.64 -22.15 -3.80
N GLY A 323 6.28 -21.86 -5.04
CA GLY A 323 4.89 -21.91 -5.47
C GLY A 323 4.35 -23.34 -5.46
N ALA A 324 3.06 -23.47 -5.19
CA ALA A 324 2.36 -24.74 -5.14
C ALA A 324 1.06 -24.65 -5.94
N GLY A 325 0.67 -25.75 -6.60
CA GLY A 325 -0.65 -25.84 -7.21
C GLY A 325 -1.75 -25.71 -6.16
N ALA A 326 -2.94 -25.26 -6.56
CA ALA A 326 -4.02 -24.88 -5.63
C ALA A 326 -4.37 -25.98 -4.59
N ALA A 327 -4.40 -27.25 -4.98
CA ALA A 327 -4.68 -28.36 -4.05
C ALA A 327 -3.56 -28.61 -3.02
N ALA A 328 -2.32 -28.16 -3.28
CA ALA A 328 -1.14 -28.37 -2.43
C ALA A 328 -0.68 -27.10 -1.70
N ALA A 329 -1.24 -25.93 -2.04
CA ALA A 329 -0.89 -24.67 -1.41
C ALA A 329 -1.31 -24.67 0.07
N THR A 330 -0.40 -24.23 0.94
CA THR A 330 -0.61 -24.21 2.40
C THR A 330 -0.72 -22.79 2.95
N ASN A 331 -0.49 -21.79 2.11
CA ASN A 331 -0.61 -20.37 2.46
C ASN A 331 -0.85 -19.51 1.20
N PRO A 332 -1.38 -18.28 1.36
CA PRO A 332 -1.66 -17.36 0.26
C PRO A 332 -0.48 -17.09 -0.69
N ILE A 333 0.76 -17.01 -0.18
CA ILE A 333 1.95 -16.74 -1.00
C ILE A 333 2.23 -17.93 -1.94
N SER A 334 2.24 -19.16 -1.41
CA SER A 334 2.46 -20.36 -2.23
C SER A 334 1.39 -20.55 -3.31
N ALA A 335 0.13 -20.21 -2.98
CA ALA A 335 -0.98 -20.22 -3.93
C ALA A 335 -0.83 -19.13 -5.01
N ALA A 336 -0.49 -17.90 -4.62
CA ALA A 336 -0.33 -16.79 -5.54
C ALA A 336 0.86 -16.97 -6.50
N ILE A 337 1.96 -17.58 -6.06
CA ILE A 337 3.03 -18.00 -6.98
C ILE A 337 2.50 -19.09 -7.92
N GLY A 338 1.75 -20.04 -7.38
CA GLY A 338 1.20 -21.15 -8.13
C GLY A 338 2.30 -22.08 -8.64
N ALA A 339 1.91 -23.05 -9.46
CA ALA A 339 2.86 -23.93 -10.12
C ALA A 339 2.30 -24.39 -11.47
N ALA A 340 3.11 -25.09 -12.26
CA ALA A 340 2.76 -25.45 -13.64
C ALA A 340 1.61 -26.47 -13.78
N GLN A 341 1.02 -26.95 -12.68
CA GLN A 341 -0.05 -27.94 -12.71
C GLN A 341 -1.41 -27.35 -13.12
N GLY A 342 -2.34 -28.24 -13.47
CA GLY A 342 -3.74 -27.90 -13.75
C GLY A 342 -4.44 -27.24 -12.56
N GLY A 343 -5.48 -26.47 -12.86
CA GLY A 343 -6.32 -25.83 -11.85
C GLY A 343 -7.01 -26.87 -10.97
N ALA A 344 -7.13 -26.57 -9.69
CA ALA A 344 -7.83 -27.39 -8.71
C ALA A 344 -8.48 -26.49 -7.66
N ALA A 345 -9.47 -27.01 -6.93
CA ALA A 345 -9.97 -26.34 -5.74
C ALA A 345 -8.86 -26.24 -4.67
N PHE A 346 -8.89 -25.17 -3.88
CA PHE A 346 -8.03 -25.03 -2.70
C PHE A 346 -8.42 -26.07 -1.65
N ALA A 347 -7.44 -26.80 -1.14
CA ALA A 347 -7.70 -27.85 -0.17
C ALA A 347 -7.95 -27.30 1.25
N ALA A 348 -8.80 -28.01 2.00
CA ALA A 348 -8.97 -27.83 3.44
C ALA A 348 -7.79 -28.38 4.29
N GLY A 349 -6.75 -28.90 3.63
CA GLY A 349 -5.58 -29.53 4.26
C GLY A 349 -4.70 -28.57 5.07
N ASN A 350 -3.50 -29.00 5.43
CA ASN A 350 -2.56 -28.20 6.24
C ASN A 350 -2.41 -26.78 5.68
N GLY A 351 -2.92 -25.78 6.41
CA GLY A 351 -2.91 -24.37 6.00
C GLY A 351 -4.30 -23.75 5.78
N GLY A 352 -5.34 -24.54 5.58
CA GLY A 352 -6.74 -24.07 5.49
C GLY A 352 -7.00 -23.12 4.32
N MET A 353 -6.39 -23.37 3.15
CA MET A 353 -6.49 -22.48 1.98
C MET A 353 -7.90 -22.35 1.41
N ASN A 354 -8.83 -23.21 1.79
CA ASN A 354 -10.25 -23.11 1.41
C ASN A 354 -11.01 -21.98 2.12
N GLN A 355 -10.40 -21.30 3.09
CA GLN A 355 -10.99 -20.15 3.77
C GLN A 355 -11.05 -18.93 2.84
N ASN A 356 -12.21 -18.27 2.78
CA ASN A 356 -12.42 -17.10 1.92
C ASN A 356 -11.34 -16.01 2.09
N SER A 357 -10.87 -15.78 3.32
CA SER A 357 -9.81 -14.78 3.60
C SER A 357 -8.49 -15.13 2.94
N LYS A 358 -8.10 -16.40 2.95
CA LYS A 358 -6.86 -16.89 2.33
C LYS A 358 -6.97 -17.01 0.81
N VAL A 359 -8.14 -17.40 0.31
CA VAL A 359 -8.44 -17.37 -1.12
C VAL A 359 -8.34 -15.93 -1.63
N ALA A 360 -9.00 -14.97 -0.97
CA ALA A 360 -8.94 -13.56 -1.31
C ALA A 360 -7.51 -12.99 -1.24
N ALA A 361 -6.75 -13.32 -0.18
CA ALA A 361 -5.35 -12.94 -0.07
C ALA A 361 -4.48 -13.48 -1.21
N ALA A 362 -4.69 -14.74 -1.62
CA ALA A 362 -3.98 -15.32 -2.76
C ALA A 362 -4.34 -14.62 -4.08
N ILE A 363 -5.62 -14.27 -4.27
CA ILE A 363 -6.10 -13.56 -5.46
C ILE A 363 -5.45 -12.16 -5.51
N VAL A 364 -5.47 -11.41 -4.42
CA VAL A 364 -4.87 -10.07 -4.33
C VAL A 364 -3.38 -10.12 -4.61
N LEU A 365 -2.65 -11.03 -3.95
CA LEU A 365 -1.22 -11.20 -4.18
C LEU A 365 -0.90 -11.57 -5.64
N ARG A 366 -1.68 -12.47 -6.24
CA ARG A 366 -1.53 -12.85 -7.65
C ARG A 366 -1.78 -11.67 -8.57
N GLY A 367 -2.87 -10.93 -8.35
CA GLY A 367 -3.27 -9.80 -9.20
C GLY A 367 -2.27 -8.65 -9.18
N MET A 368 -1.55 -8.45 -8.07
CA MET A 368 -0.54 -7.40 -7.93
C MET A 368 0.88 -7.83 -8.35
N ALA A 369 1.13 -9.13 -8.48
CA ALA A 369 2.47 -9.65 -8.73
C ALA A 369 2.86 -9.62 -10.21
N LYS A 370 4.17 -9.48 -10.44
CA LYS A 370 4.79 -9.67 -11.74
C LYS A 370 4.45 -11.07 -12.27
N ASP A 371 4.03 -11.13 -13.54
CA ASP A 371 3.59 -12.36 -14.21
C ASP A 371 2.40 -13.06 -13.53
N GLY A 372 1.72 -12.36 -12.63
CA GLY A 372 0.45 -12.76 -12.05
C GLY A 372 -0.66 -12.71 -13.10
N LYS A 373 -1.18 -13.89 -13.45
CA LYS A 373 -2.30 -14.05 -14.37
C LYS A 373 -3.29 -15.06 -13.82
N PHE A 374 -4.56 -14.92 -14.18
CA PHE A 374 -5.62 -15.86 -13.87
C PHE A 374 -6.02 -16.62 -15.14
N ALA A 375 -6.10 -17.95 -15.07
CA ALA A 375 -6.47 -18.79 -16.20
C ALA A 375 -7.97 -19.12 -16.18
N VAL A 376 -8.65 -18.88 -17.30
CA VAL A 376 -10.01 -19.35 -17.55
C VAL A 376 -10.05 -20.15 -18.85
N THR A 377 -11.01 -21.07 -18.94
CA THR A 377 -11.24 -21.82 -20.18
C THR A 377 -11.57 -20.88 -21.33
N ASN A 378 -11.24 -21.28 -22.56
CA ASN A 378 -11.64 -20.52 -23.76
C ASN A 378 -13.12 -20.15 -23.82
N ALA A 379 -14.01 -21.07 -23.43
CA ALA A 379 -15.45 -20.81 -23.41
C ALA A 379 -15.85 -19.79 -22.32
N ALA A 380 -15.07 -19.71 -21.24
CA ALA A 380 -15.31 -18.81 -20.11
C ALA A 380 -14.65 -17.44 -20.28
N HIS A 381 -13.65 -17.30 -21.15
CA HIS A 381 -12.86 -16.07 -21.27
C HIS A 381 -13.71 -14.86 -21.65
N ASP A 382 -14.60 -15.01 -22.63
CA ASP A 382 -15.47 -13.92 -23.07
C ASP A 382 -16.47 -13.48 -21.97
N ASN A 383 -16.87 -14.40 -21.09
CA ASN A 383 -17.86 -14.15 -20.03
C ASN A 383 -17.24 -13.69 -18.72
N GLN A 384 -16.01 -14.10 -18.41
CA GLN A 384 -15.41 -13.96 -17.08
C GLN A 384 -14.16 -13.09 -17.04
N LYS A 385 -13.63 -12.66 -18.20
CA LYS A 385 -12.51 -11.72 -18.20
C LYS A 385 -12.82 -10.46 -17.38
N ASP A 386 -14.06 -9.97 -17.47
CA ASP A 386 -14.51 -8.78 -16.76
C ASP A 386 -14.93 -9.12 -15.33
N GLY A 387 -15.50 -10.30 -15.08
CA GLY A 387 -15.95 -10.73 -13.74
C GLY A 387 -14.79 -11.06 -12.78
N VAL A 388 -13.75 -11.78 -13.26
CA VAL A 388 -12.55 -12.07 -12.46
C VAL A 388 -11.72 -10.81 -12.29
N LYS A 389 -11.60 -9.99 -13.33
CA LYS A 389 -10.92 -8.70 -13.23
C LYS A 389 -11.62 -7.78 -12.23
N SER A 390 -12.94 -7.65 -12.33
CA SER A 390 -13.79 -6.92 -11.38
C SER A 390 -13.62 -7.45 -9.95
N ALA A 391 -13.62 -8.78 -9.75
CA ALA A 391 -13.38 -9.37 -8.43
C ALA A 391 -12.01 -8.97 -7.84
N VAL A 392 -10.96 -8.99 -8.66
CA VAL A 392 -9.59 -8.68 -8.23
C VAL A 392 -9.38 -7.17 -8.03
N GLU A 393 -10.00 -6.34 -8.87
CA GLU A 393 -9.97 -4.87 -8.79
C GLU A 393 -10.91 -4.33 -7.70
N GLY A 394 -11.85 -5.16 -7.20
CA GLY A 394 -12.83 -4.81 -6.17
C GLY A 394 -14.11 -4.16 -6.71
N ASP A 395 -14.40 -4.30 -8.01
CA ASP A 395 -15.53 -3.70 -8.74
C ASP A 395 -16.88 -4.42 -8.51
N CYS A 396 -17.13 -4.93 -7.31
CA CYS A 396 -18.36 -5.65 -6.96
C CYS A 396 -19.57 -4.73 -6.80
#